data_AF-A0A953AK01-F1
#
_entry.id   AF-A0A953AK01-F1
#
_cell.length_a   1.000
_cell.length_b   1.000
_cell.length_c   1.000
_cell.angle_alpha   90.00
_cell.angle_beta   90.00
_cell.angle_gamma   90.00
#
_symmetry.space_group_name_H-M   'P 1'
#
loop_
_entity.id
_entity.type
_entity.pdbx_description
1 polymer ?
#
loop_
_entity_poly.entity_id
_entity_poly.type
_entity_poly.pdbx_seq_one_letter_code
_entity_poly.pdbx_strand_id
1 'polypeptide(L)'
;MRVTKVSTTRTCAVCERTLLMGERAVRFAPEEGAELVDVCPLCQEVALEHGWIKEGTPTVPTVPGERRRRRRGLIELLGWTRSDG
;
A
#
# COMPACT_ATOMS: atom_id res chain seq x y z
N MET A 1 -19.04 -19.89 12.63
CA MET A 1 -18.14 -18.83 13.13
C MET A 1 -18.11 -17.70 12.10
N ARG A 2 -18.80 -16.57 12.33
CA ARG A 2 -18.73 -15.39 11.44
C ARG A 2 -17.68 -14.45 11.99
N VAL A 3 -16.63 -14.16 11.21
CA VAL A 3 -15.65 -13.13 11.56
C VAL A 3 -16.19 -11.79 11.05
N THR A 4 -16.71 -10.97 11.96
CA THR A 4 -17.00 -9.56 11.66
C THR A 4 -15.68 -8.79 11.73
N LYS A 5 -15.19 -8.29 10.59
CA LYS A 5 -13.97 -7.50 10.52
C LYS A 5 -14.18 -6.18 11.26
N VAL A 6 -13.63 -6.07 12.46
CA VAL A 6 -13.56 -4.79 13.19
C VAL A 6 -12.59 -3.87 12.43
N SER A 7 -13.12 -2.78 11.88
CA SER A 7 -12.32 -1.75 11.24
C SER A 7 -11.73 -0.85 12.32
N THR A 8 -10.49 -1.10 12.74
CA THR A 8 -9.73 -0.14 13.55
C THR A 8 -9.45 1.10 12.68
N THR A 9 -10.01 2.25 13.04
CA THR A 9 -9.64 3.54 12.47
C THR A 9 -8.18 3.83 12.79
N ARG A 10 -7.35 4.02 11.76
CA ARG A 10 -5.94 4.37 11.89
C ARG A 10 -5.74 5.84 11.56
N THR A 11 -4.79 6.49 12.22
CA THR A 11 -4.49 7.91 12.05
C THR A 11 -3.01 8.10 11.81
N CYS A 12 -2.65 9.01 10.90
CA CYS A 12 -1.25 9.37 10.66
C CYS A 12 -0.70 10.13 11.88
N ALA A 13 0.43 9.68 12.44
CA ALA A 13 1.05 10.35 13.58
C ALA A 13 1.72 11.70 13.23
N VAL A 14 1.87 12.04 11.95
CA VAL A 14 2.51 13.28 11.50
C VAL A 14 1.48 14.37 11.15
N CYS A 15 0.48 14.05 10.31
CA CYS A 15 -0.52 15.02 9.84
C CYS A 15 -1.93 14.77 10.39
N GLU A 16 -2.08 13.81 11.31
CA GLU A 16 -3.32 13.51 12.05
C GLU A 16 -4.54 13.15 11.19
N ARG A 17 -4.35 12.97 9.88
CA ARG A 17 -5.41 12.49 9.00
C ARG A 17 -5.75 11.03 9.32
N THR A 18 -7.04 10.70 9.22
CA THR A 18 -7.46 9.30 9.18
C THR A 18 -6.91 8.63 7.92
N LEU A 19 -6.28 7.46 8.10
CA LEU A 19 -5.80 6.63 7.01
C LEU A 19 -6.97 5.86 6.42
N LEU A 20 -7.15 5.99 5.11
CA LEU A 20 -8.27 5.36 4.42
C LEU A 20 -8.09 3.84 4.34
N MET A 21 -9.19 3.10 4.19
CA MET A 21 -9.11 1.66 3.90
C MET A 21 -8.36 1.44 2.59
N GLY A 22 -7.28 0.66 2.64
CA GLY A 22 -6.41 0.39 1.48
C GLY A 22 -5.28 1.41 1.27
N GLU A 23 -5.20 2.45 2.10
CA GLU A 23 -4.03 3.33 2.14
C GLU A 23 -2.80 2.57 2.65
N ARG A 24 -1.64 2.80 2.05
CA ARG A 24 -0.37 2.15 2.43
C ARG A 24 0.24 2.86 3.65
N ALA A 25 -0.26 2.53 4.83
CA ALA A 25 0.33 2.96 6.09
C ALA A 25 1.72 2.32 6.29
N VAL A 26 2.70 3.11 6.72
CA VAL A 26 4.06 2.65 7.05
C VAL A 26 4.27 2.82 8.55
N ARG A 27 4.85 1.83 9.24
CA ARG A 27 5.13 1.92 10.67
C ARG A 27 6.48 2.58 10.92
N PHE A 28 6.50 3.45 11.92
CA PHE A 28 7.71 4.09 12.42
C PHE A 28 7.75 3.97 13.95
N ALA A 29 8.96 3.87 14.51
CA ALA A 29 9.21 4.09 15.92
C ALA A 29 9.74 5.53 16.09
N PRO A 30 9.04 6.41 16.85
CA PRO A 30 9.48 7.78 17.06
C PRO A 30 10.85 7.90 17.76
N GLU A 31 11.16 6.92 18.60
CA GLU A 31 12.40 6.77 19.36
C GLU A 31 12.69 5.27 19.53
N GLU A 32 13.92 4.93 19.94
CA GLU A 32 14.33 3.54 20.14
C GLU A 32 13.53 2.90 21.29
N GLY A 33 12.79 1.83 20.97
CA GLY A 33 11.94 1.13 21.95
C GLY A 33 10.55 1.72 22.18
N ALA A 34 10.16 2.78 21.46
CA ALA A 34 8.79 3.30 21.52
C ALA A 34 7.78 2.48 20.72
N GLU A 35 6.51 2.70 21.05
CA GLU A 35 5.38 2.12 20.34
C GLU A 35 5.34 2.55 18.87
N LEU A 36 5.03 1.60 18.00
CA LEU A 36 4.97 1.84 16.56
C LEU A 36 3.75 2.69 16.20
N VAL A 37 4.01 3.75 15.45
CA VAL A 37 2.98 4.64 14.92
C VAL A 37 2.81 4.46 13.41
N ASP A 38 1.58 4.65 12.92
CA ASP A 38 1.29 4.60 11.48
C ASP A 38 1.51 5.98 10.84
N VAL A 39 2.19 6.02 9.70
CA VAL A 39 2.48 7.24 8.92
C VAL A 39 1.97 7.07 7.49
N CYS A 40 1.32 8.11 6.96
CA CYS A 40 0.78 8.11 5.59
C CYS A 40 1.91 8.19 4.54
N PRO A 41 1.65 7.81 3.27
CA PRO A 41 2.67 7.82 2.23
C PRO A 41 3.34 9.18 2.00
N LEU A 42 2.61 10.27 2.27
CA LEU A 42 3.05 11.66 2.07
C LEU A 42 3.95 12.17 3.20
N CYS A 43 3.87 11.59 4.39
CA CYS A 43 4.61 12.05 5.57
C CYS A 43 5.82 11.19 5.92
N GLN A 44 6.20 10.24 5.05
CA GLN A 44 7.34 9.37 5.29
C GLN A 44 8.66 10.13 5.36
N GLU A 45 8.88 11.09 4.45
CA GLU A 45 10.10 11.90 4.43
C GLU A 45 10.20 12.74 5.71
N VAL A 46 9.11 13.40 6.10
CA VAL A 46 9.02 14.16 7.35
C VAL A 46 9.33 13.29 8.58
N ALA A 47 8.78 12.07 8.66
CA ALA A 47 9.09 11.15 9.75
C ALA A 47 10.59 10.78 9.80
N LEU A 48 11.22 10.57 8.64
CA LEU A 48 12.67 10.30 8.56
C LEU A 48 13.50 11.53 8.97
N GLU A 49 13.08 12.73 8.59
CA GLU A 49 13.73 13.98 9.00
C GLU A 49 13.65 14.21 10.52
N HIS A 50 12.57 13.74 11.16
CA HIS A 50 12.44 13.71 12.62
C HIS A 50 13.30 12.62 13.29
N GLY A 51 14.03 11.81 12.51
CA GLY A 51 14.86 10.73 13.02
C GLY A 51 14.09 9.48 13.41
N TRP A 52 12.82 9.33 12.98
CA TRP A 52 12.04 8.14 13.31
C TRP A 52 12.58 6.91 12.58
N ILE A 53 12.55 5.77 13.27
CA ILE A 53 13.09 4.50 12.78
C ILE A 53 11.99 3.77 12.01
N LYS A 54 12.27 3.42 10.74
CA LYS A 54 11.30 2.74 9.88
C LYS A 54 11.30 1.23 10.12
N GLU A 55 10.32 0.75 10.86
CA GLU A 55 10.14 -0.67 11.24
C GLU A 55 9.39 -1.51 10.17
N GLY A 56 9.12 -0.92 9.00
CA GLY A 56 8.51 -1.60 7.85
C GLY A 56 6.98 -1.50 7.79
N THR A 57 6.39 -2.09 6.75
CA THR A 57 4.92 -2.07 6.60
C THR A 57 4.35 -3.15 7.51
N PRO A 58 3.34 -2.86 8.36
CA PRO A 58 2.67 -3.92 9.09
C PRO A 58 2.08 -4.86 8.03
N THR A 59 2.41 -6.15 8.13
CA THR A 59 1.88 -7.23 7.30
C THR A 59 0.40 -7.46 7.59
N VAL A 60 -0.42 -6.43 7.35
CA VAL A 60 -1.86 -6.58 7.25
C VAL A 60 -2.10 -7.42 6.00
N PRO A 61 -2.95 -8.46 6.04
CA PRO A 61 -3.14 -9.36 4.91
C PRO A 61 -3.50 -8.52 3.68
N THR A 62 -2.57 -8.52 2.74
CA THR A 62 -2.68 -7.92 1.43
C THR A 62 -3.96 -8.46 0.82
N VAL A 63 -5.05 -7.69 0.89
CA VAL A 63 -6.14 -7.88 -0.07
C VAL A 63 -5.46 -7.62 -1.41
N PRO A 64 -5.33 -8.61 -2.31
CA PRO A 64 -4.63 -8.40 -3.56
C PRO A 64 -5.34 -7.26 -4.28
N GLY A 65 -4.68 -6.11 -4.31
CA GLY A 65 -5.12 -4.99 -5.12
C GLY A 65 -5.12 -5.47 -6.55
N GLU A 66 -6.31 -5.57 -7.13
CA GLU A 66 -6.59 -5.80 -8.53
C GLU A 66 -5.77 -4.82 -9.39
N ARG A 67 -4.53 -5.18 -9.69
CA ARG A 67 -3.67 -4.46 -10.64
C ARG A 67 -3.14 -5.44 -11.66
N ARG A 68 -4.01 -5.89 -12.58
CA ARG A 68 -3.57 -6.08 -13.95
C ARG A 68 -4.69 -6.03 -15.00
N ARG A 69 -5.09 -4.80 -15.34
CA ARG A 69 -5.57 -4.49 -16.70
C ARG A 69 -4.43 -4.75 -17.71
N ARG A 70 -4.15 -6.00 -18.06
CA ARG A 70 -3.38 -6.33 -19.27
C ARG A 70 -4.40 -6.46 -20.40
N ARG A 71 -4.51 -5.40 -21.20
CA ARG A 71 -5.01 -5.50 -22.58
C ARG A 71 -4.11 -6.49 -23.33
N ARG A 72 -4.56 -7.73 -23.49
CA ARG A 72 -4.24 -8.58 -24.64
C ARG A 72 -5.53 -8.55 -25.45
N GLY A 73 -5.70 -7.63 -26.40
CA GLY A 73 -4.92 -7.58 -27.63
C GLY A 73 -5.69 -8.40 -28.65
N LEU A 74 -6.64 -7.76 -29.32
CA LEU A 74 -7.51 -8.27 -30.41
C LEU A 74 -6.70 -8.65 -31.68
N ILE A 75 -5.48 -9.15 -31.53
CA ILE A 75 -4.57 -9.59 -32.61
C ILE A 75 -4.59 -11.13 -32.70
N GLU A 76 -5.75 -11.74 -32.44
CA GLU A 76 -6.03 -13.13 -32.83
C GLU A 76 -7.21 -13.21 -33.81
N LEU A 77 -7.86 -12.08 -34.14
CA LEU A 77 -9.02 -12.05 -35.05
C LEU A 77 -8.70 -11.51 -36.46
N LEU A 78 -7.57 -10.83 -36.66
CA LEU A 78 -7.14 -10.35 -37.97
C LEU A 78 -5.89 -11.12 -38.41
N GLY A 79 -6.13 -12.29 -39.01
CA GLY A 79 -5.13 -13.20 -39.54
C GLY A 79 -4.26 -12.58 -40.63
N TRP A 80 -3.24 -11.82 -40.24
CA TRP A 80 -2.17 -11.35 -41.10
C TRP A 80 -0.89 -12.07 -40.77
N THR A 81 -0.79 -13.33 -41.21
CA THR A 81 0.50 -13.93 -41.52
C THR A 81 0.54 -14.09 -43.03
N ARG A 82 1.12 -13.09 -43.69
CA ARG A 82 1.60 -13.17 -45.07
C ARG A 82 2.92 -12.41 -45.11
N SER A 83 4.01 -13.13 -44.92
CA SER A 83 5.31 -12.73 -45.42
C SER A 83 5.88 -13.92 -46.17
N ASP A 84 5.77 -13.78 -47.48
CA ASP A 84 6.51 -14.49 -48.52
C ASP A 84 7.98 -14.07 -48.43
N GLY A 85 8.88 -15.04 -48.64
CA GLY A 85 10.33 -14.85 -48.68
C GLY A 85 10.99 -16.13 -49.15
#